data_AF-A0A1N7IUP8-F1
#
_entry.id   AF-A0A1N7IUP8-F1
#
_cell.length_a   1.000
_cell.length_b   1.000
_cell.length_c   1.000
_cell.angle_alpha   90.00
_cell.angle_beta   90.00
_cell.angle_gamma   90.00
#
_symmetry.space_group_name_H-M   'P 1'
#
loop_
_entity.id
_entity.type
_entity.pdbx_description
1 polymer ?
#
loop_
_entity_poly.entity_id
_entity_poly.type
_entity_poly.pdbx_seq_one_letter_code
_entity_poly.pdbx_strand_id
1 'polypeptide(L)'
;MLLNALTNYLQNQPASSDLQSQQAQAPSGVSERAETGSDDTSPALYTVSDRAVMMSAVAMEFDIHALAPEQLGQFQNRLQEYGLIDNQGIQALSIVHTARLNSEDDGAVDAKAIIDKAYQQTQEPGTTYSQRKQIHQLHTLFSNLDSATPQQKAS
;
A
#
# COMPACT_ATOMS: atom_id res chain seq x y z
N MET A 1 -33.90 17.12 12.25
CA MET A 1 -33.53 15.91 13.01
C MET A 1 -32.03 15.60 12.98
N LEU A 2 -31.14 16.60 12.77
CA LEU A 2 -29.69 16.38 12.77
C LEU A 2 -29.05 16.46 14.17
N LEU A 3 -29.77 17.02 15.16
CA LEU A 3 -29.28 17.18 16.53
C LEU A 3 -29.36 15.88 17.36
N ASN A 4 -30.26 14.94 17.04
CA ASN A 4 -30.39 13.68 17.78
C ASN A 4 -29.21 12.71 17.56
N ALA A 5 -28.51 12.82 16.43
CA ALA A 5 -27.37 11.96 16.12
C ALA A 5 -26.12 12.33 16.95
N LEU A 6 -25.93 13.62 17.24
CA LEU A 6 -24.79 14.08 18.05
C LEU A 6 -24.96 13.74 19.54
N THR A 7 -26.20 13.82 20.06
CA THR A 7 -26.51 13.45 21.45
C THR A 7 -26.25 11.96 21.70
N ASN A 8 -26.58 11.08 20.74
CA ASN A 8 -26.38 9.64 20.88
C ASN A 8 -24.88 9.27 20.89
N TYR A 9 -24.07 9.97 20.10
CA TYR A 9 -22.62 9.74 20.04
C TYR A 9 -21.88 10.14 21.33
N LEU A 10 -22.29 11.23 21.98
CA LEU A 10 -21.72 11.65 23.27
C LEU A 10 -22.12 10.72 24.42
N GLN A 11 -23.31 10.13 24.35
CA GLN A 11 -23.82 9.26 25.41
C GLN A 11 -23.25 7.84 25.36
N ASN A 12 -22.67 7.43 24.24
CA ASN A 12 -22.14 6.09 24.02
C ASN A 12 -20.60 6.01 24.04
N GLN A 13 -19.91 6.97 24.69
CA GLN A 13 -18.50 6.80 24.99
C GLN A 13 -18.29 5.78 26.12
N PRO A 14 -17.55 4.68 25.90
CA PRO A 14 -17.09 3.83 26.99
C PRO A 14 -16.11 4.65 27.85
N ALA A 15 -16.40 4.71 29.15
CA ALA A 15 -15.53 5.34 30.13
C ALA A 15 -14.15 4.68 30.11
N SER A 16 -13.11 5.48 29.88
CA SER A 16 -11.71 5.08 30.08
C SER A 16 -11.52 4.71 31.55
N SER A 17 -11.49 3.42 31.86
CA SER A 17 -11.17 2.90 33.19
C SER A 17 -10.57 1.51 33.07
N ASP A 18 -9.35 1.41 32.53
CA ASP A 18 -8.50 0.21 32.72
C ASP A 18 -7.01 0.47 32.42
N LEU A 19 -6.47 1.59 32.91
CA LEU A 19 -5.02 1.90 32.85
C LEU A 19 -4.37 2.03 34.23
N GLN A 20 -4.90 1.36 35.26
CA GLN A 20 -4.32 1.45 36.60
C GLN A 20 -4.49 0.13 37.38
N SER A 21 -3.90 -0.96 36.89
CA SER A 21 -3.56 -2.13 37.71
C SER A 21 -2.63 -3.05 36.93
N GLN A 22 -1.32 -2.87 37.09
CA GLN A 22 -0.32 -3.95 37.16
C GLN A 22 1.06 -3.34 37.44
N GLN A 23 1.27 -3.14 38.73
CA GLN A 23 2.57 -3.00 39.36
C GLN A 23 3.17 -4.42 39.44
N ALA A 24 4.23 -4.71 38.68
CA ALA A 24 5.08 -5.89 38.91
C ALA A 24 6.48 -5.70 38.31
N GLN A 25 7.41 -5.37 39.21
CA GLN A 25 8.79 -5.85 39.29
C GLN A 25 9.66 -5.91 38.03
N ALA A 26 10.63 -4.99 37.96
CA ALA A 26 11.88 -5.19 37.26
C ALA A 26 12.79 -6.16 38.05
N PRO A 27 13.39 -7.18 37.42
CA PRO A 27 14.60 -7.79 37.92
C PRO A 27 15.82 -7.18 37.22
N SER A 28 16.72 -6.63 38.03
CA SER A 28 18.14 -6.45 37.72
C SER A 28 18.76 -7.77 37.26
N GLY A 29 19.68 -7.71 36.30
CA GLY A 29 20.46 -8.88 35.89
C GLY A 29 21.44 -8.58 34.76
N VAL A 30 22.44 -7.73 35.01
CA VAL A 30 23.70 -7.82 34.25
C VAL A 30 24.32 -9.18 34.60
N SER A 31 24.47 -10.03 33.59
CA SER A 31 25.41 -11.13 33.62
C SER A 31 26.02 -11.25 32.23
N GLU A 32 27.24 -10.73 32.12
CA GLU A 32 28.19 -11.16 31.12
C GLU A 32 28.41 -12.67 31.27
N ARG A 33 28.18 -13.42 30.19
CA ARG A 33 28.99 -14.60 29.87
C ARG A 33 28.91 -14.88 28.38
N ALA A 34 30.04 -14.62 27.72
CA ALA A 34 30.32 -15.04 26.37
C ALA A 34 30.26 -16.57 26.27
N GLU A 35 29.60 -17.11 25.24
CA GLU A 35 30.04 -18.33 24.57
C GLU A 35 29.85 -18.16 23.05
N THR A 36 30.98 -18.31 22.37
CA THR A 36 31.22 -18.34 20.93
C THR A 36 30.26 -19.26 20.18
N GLY A 37 29.69 -18.76 19.08
CA GLY A 37 28.93 -19.58 18.14
C GLY A 37 28.93 -18.95 16.75
N SER A 38 29.96 -19.31 15.98
CA SER A 38 30.01 -19.30 14.51
C SER A 38 29.57 -18.02 13.80
N ASP A 39 30.57 -17.24 13.38
CA ASP A 39 30.48 -16.37 12.21
C ASP A 39 30.16 -17.25 10.98
N ASP A 40 28.88 -17.54 10.76
CA ASP A 40 28.40 -18.16 9.53
C ASP A 40 28.26 -17.02 8.51
N THR A 41 29.40 -16.63 7.93
CA THR A 41 29.47 -15.72 6.78
C THR A 41 29.03 -16.45 5.50
N SER A 42 27.97 -17.26 5.56
CA SER A 42 27.22 -17.65 4.37
C SER A 42 26.46 -16.42 3.88
N PRO A 43 26.43 -16.14 2.56
CA PRO A 43 25.63 -15.04 2.05
C PRO A 43 24.20 -15.29 2.53
N ALA A 44 23.65 -14.35 3.30
CA ALA A 44 22.27 -14.42 3.76
C ALA A 44 21.41 -14.68 2.52
N LEU A 45 20.85 -15.89 2.42
CA LEU A 45 19.99 -16.27 1.31
C LEU A 45 18.88 -15.23 1.29
N TYR A 46 18.87 -14.41 0.25
CA TYR A 46 17.89 -13.34 0.10
C TYR A 46 16.52 -14.00 -0.08
N THR A 47 15.74 -14.06 1.01
CA THR A 47 14.42 -14.68 0.98
C THR A 47 13.48 -13.68 0.32
N VAL A 48 12.95 -14.03 -0.86
CA VAL A 48 11.95 -13.20 -1.52
C VAL A 48 10.69 -13.22 -0.64
N SER A 49 10.20 -12.04 -0.26
CA SER A 49 8.96 -11.95 0.54
C SER A 49 7.78 -12.47 -0.28
N ASP A 50 6.82 -13.17 0.35
CA ASP A 50 5.58 -13.61 -0.32
C ASP A 50 4.88 -12.48 -1.07
N ARG A 51 4.86 -11.28 -0.48
CA ARG A 51 4.32 -10.07 -1.11
C ARG A 51 5.02 -9.74 -2.43
N ALA A 52 6.35 -9.88 -2.49
CA ALA A 52 7.11 -9.62 -3.70
C ALA A 52 6.80 -10.68 -4.78
N VAL A 53 6.63 -11.95 -4.39
CA VAL A 53 6.21 -13.01 -5.34
C VAL A 53 4.84 -12.70 -5.93
N MET A 54 3.86 -12.33 -5.10
CA MET A 54 2.51 -11.96 -5.57
C MET A 54 2.54 -10.71 -6.46
N MET A 55 3.34 -9.72 -6.10
CA MET A 55 3.50 -8.50 -6.90
C MET A 55 4.13 -8.79 -8.27
N SER A 56 5.12 -9.69 -8.33
CA SER A 56 5.68 -10.16 -9.59
C SER A 56 4.65 -10.94 -10.42
N ALA A 57 3.76 -11.71 -9.80
CA ALA A 57 2.66 -12.38 -10.51
C ALA A 57 1.74 -11.36 -11.18
N VAL A 58 1.34 -10.30 -10.46
CA VAL A 58 0.53 -9.21 -11.04
C VAL A 58 1.27 -8.51 -12.17
N ALA A 59 2.55 -8.19 -12.00
CA ALA A 59 3.35 -7.52 -13.01
C ALA A 59 3.60 -8.38 -14.27
N MET A 60 3.50 -9.71 -14.15
CA MET A 60 3.51 -10.62 -15.30
C MET A 60 2.16 -10.70 -16.03
N GLU A 61 1.06 -10.51 -15.30
CA GLU A 61 -0.30 -10.60 -15.85
C GLU A 61 -0.78 -9.28 -16.47
N PHE A 62 -0.33 -8.13 -15.96
CA PHE A 62 -0.84 -6.81 -16.34
C PHE A 62 0.29 -5.84 -16.67
N ASP A 63 0.23 -5.24 -17.86
CA ASP A 63 1.08 -4.10 -18.22
C ASP A 63 0.46 -2.80 -17.70
N ILE A 64 1.09 -2.20 -16.69
CA ILE A 64 0.62 -0.96 -16.05
C ILE A 64 0.85 0.29 -16.91
N HIS A 65 1.68 0.20 -17.96
CA HIS A 65 1.91 1.29 -18.93
C HIS A 65 0.94 1.25 -20.10
N ALA A 66 0.31 0.09 -20.33
CA ALA A 66 -0.63 -0.13 -21.43
C ALA A 66 -1.86 -0.93 -20.97
N LEU A 67 -2.48 -0.50 -19.87
CA LEU A 67 -3.58 -1.24 -19.26
C LEU A 67 -4.87 -1.07 -20.08
N ALA A 68 -5.46 -2.17 -20.56
CA ALA A 68 -6.70 -2.13 -21.34
C ALA A 68 -7.94 -1.84 -20.45
N PRO A 69 -9.03 -1.26 -20.99
CA PRO A 69 -10.24 -0.93 -20.23
C PRO A 69 -10.86 -2.15 -19.54
N GLU A 70 -10.93 -3.27 -20.26
CA GLU A 70 -11.45 -4.54 -19.76
C GLU A 70 -10.58 -5.19 -18.68
N GLN A 71 -9.29 -4.85 -18.65
CA GLN A 71 -8.32 -5.39 -17.69
C GLN A 71 -8.32 -4.63 -16.37
N LEU A 72 -8.79 -3.37 -16.33
CA LEU A 72 -8.70 -2.55 -15.12
C LEU A 72 -9.44 -3.19 -13.92
N GLY A 73 -10.62 -3.75 -14.15
CA GLY A 73 -11.36 -4.47 -13.11
C GLY A 73 -10.66 -5.74 -12.65
N GLN A 74 -10.06 -6.49 -13.58
CA GLN A 74 -9.30 -7.70 -13.28
C GLN A 74 -8.03 -7.38 -12.48
N PHE A 75 -7.32 -6.34 -12.88
CA PHE A 75 -6.14 -5.82 -12.19
C PHE A 75 -6.46 -5.42 -10.75
N GLN A 76 -7.54 -4.64 -10.54
CA GLN A 76 -7.99 -4.27 -9.19
C GLN A 76 -8.33 -5.51 -8.35
N ASN A 77 -9.07 -6.47 -8.91
CA ASN A 77 -9.42 -7.70 -8.21
C ASN A 77 -8.17 -8.50 -7.83
N ARG A 78 -7.17 -8.59 -8.72
CA ARG A 78 -5.93 -9.31 -8.45
C ARG A 78 -5.10 -8.66 -7.36
N LEU A 79 -4.99 -7.32 -7.36
CA LEU A 79 -4.34 -6.58 -6.29
C LEU A 79 -5.03 -6.82 -4.94
N GLN A 80 -6.36 -6.91 -4.91
CA GLN A 80 -7.13 -7.18 -3.70
C GLN A 80 -6.98 -8.63 -3.24
N GLU A 81 -7.06 -9.59 -4.15
CA GLU A 81 -6.93 -11.03 -3.87
C GLU A 81 -5.58 -11.35 -3.23
N TYR A 82 -4.51 -10.71 -3.70
CA TYR A 82 -3.17 -10.84 -3.14
C TYR A 82 -2.88 -9.95 -1.93
N GLY A 83 -3.87 -9.17 -1.47
CA GLY A 83 -3.70 -8.25 -0.35
C GLY A 83 -2.64 -7.16 -0.61
N LEU A 84 -2.38 -6.85 -1.88
CA LEU A 84 -1.44 -5.79 -2.29
C LEU A 84 -2.05 -4.40 -2.12
N ILE A 85 -3.38 -4.33 -2.06
CA ILE A 85 -4.15 -3.11 -1.86
C ILE A 85 -5.27 -3.32 -0.83
N ASP A 86 -5.52 -2.31 0.00
CA ASP A 86 -6.62 -2.27 0.96
C ASP A 86 -7.79 -1.40 0.45
N ASN A 87 -8.88 -1.31 1.22
CA ASN A 87 -10.06 -0.51 0.84
C ASN A 87 -9.74 0.96 0.52
N GLN A 88 -8.76 1.58 1.21
CA GLN A 88 -8.37 2.96 0.90
C GLN A 88 -7.58 3.03 -0.40
N GLY A 89 -6.73 2.04 -0.67
CA GLY A 89 -6.04 1.95 -1.95
C GLY A 89 -7.00 1.69 -3.12
N ILE A 90 -8.07 0.91 -2.91
CA ILE A 90 -9.13 0.71 -3.91
C ILE A 90 -9.81 2.04 -4.25
N GLN A 91 -10.11 2.86 -3.24
CA GLN A 91 -10.63 4.21 -3.48
C GLN A 91 -9.61 5.07 -4.22
N ALA A 92 -8.33 4.98 -3.87
CA ALA A 92 -7.28 5.73 -4.57
C ALA A 92 -7.13 5.31 -6.03
N LEU A 93 -7.32 4.02 -6.37
CA LEU A 93 -7.32 3.51 -7.75
C LEU A 93 -8.41 4.13 -8.63
N SER A 94 -9.47 4.70 -8.04
CA SER A 94 -10.49 5.41 -8.82
C SER A 94 -9.90 6.57 -9.62
N ILE A 95 -8.72 7.09 -9.24
CA ILE A 95 -8.03 8.13 -10.02
C ILE A 95 -7.65 7.65 -11.43
N VAL A 96 -7.30 6.36 -11.58
CA VAL A 96 -6.99 5.75 -12.88
C VAL A 96 -8.27 5.63 -13.71
N HIS A 97 -9.36 5.20 -13.07
CA HIS A 97 -10.67 5.12 -13.72
C HIS A 97 -11.15 6.50 -14.19
N THR A 98 -11.05 7.51 -13.33
CA THR A 98 -11.42 8.89 -13.67
C THR A 98 -10.53 9.47 -14.76
N ALA A 99 -9.21 9.25 -14.71
CA ALA A 99 -8.29 9.73 -15.75
C ALA A 99 -8.61 9.12 -17.12
N ARG A 100 -8.98 7.83 -17.16
CA ARG A 100 -9.47 7.17 -18.38
C ARG A 100 -10.74 7.83 -18.90
N LEU A 101 -11.75 8.04 -18.05
CA LEU A 101 -13.02 8.67 -18.47
C LEU A 101 -12.83 10.09 -19.04
N ASN A 102 -11.76 10.78 -18.65
CA ASN A 102 -11.42 12.12 -19.17
C ASN A 102 -10.43 12.06 -20.36
N SER A 103 -9.97 10.87 -20.74
CA SER A 103 -9.12 10.69 -21.91
C SER A 103 -9.99 10.59 -23.15
N GLU A 104 -9.60 11.27 -24.23
CA GLU A 104 -10.31 11.21 -25.51
C GLU A 104 -10.05 9.90 -26.27
N ASP A 105 -9.10 9.11 -25.77
CA ASP A 105 -8.75 7.78 -26.29
C ASP A 105 -9.41 6.70 -25.43
N ASP A 106 -10.24 5.85 -26.05
CA ASP A 106 -10.90 4.70 -25.40
C ASP A 106 -9.93 3.50 -25.27
N GLY A 107 -8.67 3.70 -25.67
CA GLY A 107 -7.61 2.69 -25.72
C GLY A 107 -6.98 2.34 -24.37
N ALA A 108 -5.80 1.74 -24.44
CA ALA A 108 -5.01 1.41 -23.26
C ALA A 108 -4.55 2.70 -22.54
N VAL A 109 -4.48 2.65 -21.20
CA VAL A 109 -4.02 3.79 -20.40
C VAL A 109 -2.72 3.47 -19.69
N ASP A 110 -1.85 4.48 -19.61
CA ASP A 110 -0.66 4.43 -18.77
C ASP A 110 -1.04 4.77 -17.33
N ALA A 111 -1.38 3.72 -16.58
CA ALA A 111 -1.78 3.85 -15.19
C ALA A 111 -0.60 4.32 -14.32
N LYS A 112 0.63 3.93 -14.64
CA LYS A 112 1.84 4.39 -13.93
C LYS A 112 2.01 5.91 -14.07
N ALA A 113 1.93 6.45 -15.28
CA ALA A 113 2.03 7.88 -15.52
C ALA A 113 0.89 8.68 -14.85
N ILE A 114 -0.33 8.14 -14.82
CA ILE A 114 -1.46 8.76 -14.11
C ILE A 114 -1.14 8.87 -12.61
N ILE A 115 -0.65 7.79 -11.98
CA ILE A 115 -0.29 7.79 -10.56
C ILE A 115 0.92 8.69 -10.27
N ASP A 116 1.92 8.72 -11.14
CA ASP A 116 3.07 9.62 -10.99
C ASP A 116 2.63 11.08 -11.04
N LYS A 117 1.77 11.44 -11.99
CA LYS A 117 1.19 12.80 -12.07
C LYS A 117 0.41 13.15 -10.81
N ALA A 118 -0.44 12.23 -10.34
CA ALA A 118 -1.18 12.43 -9.09
C ALA A 118 -0.24 12.64 -7.90
N TYR A 119 0.84 11.85 -7.82
CA TYR A 119 1.87 11.98 -6.78
C TYR A 119 2.53 13.36 -6.81
N GLN A 120 2.91 13.86 -7.99
CA GLN A 120 3.48 15.20 -8.14
C GLN A 120 2.49 16.29 -7.70
N GLN A 121 1.21 16.17 -8.07
CA GLN A 121 0.16 17.11 -7.65
C GLN A 121 0.00 17.18 -6.12
N THR A 122 0.27 16.07 -5.41
CA THR A 122 0.19 16.09 -3.94
C THR A 122 1.28 16.92 -3.26
N GLN A 123 2.34 17.27 -4.00
CA GLN A 123 3.41 18.15 -3.50
C GLN A 123 3.00 19.63 -3.54
N GLU A 124 1.93 19.97 -4.27
CA GLU A 124 1.43 21.33 -4.35
C GLU A 124 0.64 21.73 -3.08
N PRO A 125 0.63 23.03 -2.72
CA PRO A 125 -0.16 23.55 -1.60
C PRO A 125 -1.66 23.29 -1.81
N GLY A 126 -2.35 22.80 -0.77
CA GLY A 126 -3.81 22.59 -0.80
C GLY A 126 -4.25 21.13 -0.70
N THR A 127 -3.33 20.16 -0.88
CA THR A 127 -3.66 18.73 -0.75
C THR A 127 -3.79 18.32 0.73
N THR A 128 -4.89 17.65 1.07
CA THR A 128 -5.11 17.14 2.43
C THR A 128 -4.09 16.05 2.81
N TYR A 129 -3.81 15.88 4.10
CA TYR A 129 -2.87 14.83 4.56
C TYR A 129 -3.32 13.42 4.18
N SER A 130 -4.62 13.13 4.33
CA SER A 130 -5.16 11.80 4.01
C SER A 130 -5.01 11.46 2.53
N GLN A 131 -5.31 12.43 1.65
CA GLN A 131 -5.16 12.26 0.21
C GLN A 131 -3.69 12.05 -0.17
N ARG A 132 -2.78 12.83 0.44
CA ARG A 132 -1.33 12.65 0.28
C ARG A 132 -0.90 11.24 0.63
N LYS A 133 -1.33 10.72 1.79
CA LYS A 133 -0.99 9.37 2.24
C LYS A 133 -1.48 8.30 1.26
N GLN A 134 -2.74 8.39 0.81
CA GLN A 134 -3.34 7.43 -0.12
C GLN A 134 -2.59 7.40 -1.46
N ILE A 135 -2.31 8.57 -2.04
CA ILE A 135 -1.58 8.64 -3.32
C ILE A 135 -0.14 8.17 -3.15
N HIS A 136 0.51 8.47 -2.02
CA HIS A 136 1.87 8.00 -1.76
C HIS A 136 1.93 6.47 -1.69
N GLN A 137 0.99 5.83 -0.98
CA GLN A 137 0.90 4.37 -0.90
C GLN A 137 0.69 3.75 -2.29
N LEU A 138 -0.20 4.34 -3.08
CA LEU A 138 -0.49 3.88 -4.43
C LEU A 138 0.73 4.05 -5.35
N HIS A 139 1.42 5.19 -5.27
CA HIS A 139 2.64 5.45 -6.01
C HIS A 139 3.75 4.43 -5.67
N THR A 140 3.94 4.11 -4.38
CA THR A 140 4.88 3.06 -3.97
C THR A 140 4.49 1.69 -4.54
N LEU A 141 3.21 1.33 -4.50
CA LEU A 141 2.73 0.07 -5.10
C LEU A 141 3.03 0.01 -6.60
N PHE A 142 2.69 1.06 -7.35
CA PHE A 142 2.91 1.11 -8.79
C PHE A 142 4.40 1.13 -9.16
N SER A 143 5.25 1.82 -8.39
CA SER A 143 6.70 1.76 -8.58
C SER A 143 7.27 0.36 -8.34
N ASN A 144 6.74 -0.36 -7.35
CA ASN A 144 7.16 -1.73 -7.09
C ASN A 144 6.64 -2.72 -8.15
N LEU A 145 5.42 -2.53 -8.65
CA LEU A 145 4.89 -3.31 -9.78
C LEU A 145 5.74 -3.08 -11.02
N ASP A 146 6.06 -1.81 -11.32
CA ASP A 146 6.92 -1.43 -12.43
C ASP A 146 8.30 -2.10 -12.34
N SER A 147 8.89 -2.11 -11.14
CA SER A 147 10.17 -2.76 -10.86
C SER A 147 10.11 -4.29 -10.97
N ALA A 148 8.93 -4.87 -10.77
CA ALA A 148 8.70 -6.31 -10.87
C ALA A 148 8.32 -6.75 -12.29
N THR A 149 7.99 -5.81 -13.18
CA THR A 149 7.75 -6.09 -14.60
C THR A 149 9.00 -6.73 -15.18
N PRO A 150 8.89 -7.92 -15.81
CA PRO A 150 10.04 -8.56 -16.41
C PRO A 150 10.60 -7.64 -17.48
N GLN A 151 11.79 -7.08 -17.25
CA GLN A 151 12.47 -6.28 -18.26
C GLN A 151 12.67 -7.18 -19.47
N GLN A 152 11.92 -6.94 -20.54
CA GLN A 152 12.22 -7.54 -21.83
C GLN A 152 13.67 -7.19 -22.12
N LYS A 153 14.56 -8.18 -21.99
CA LYS A 153 15.95 -8.04 -22.39
C LYS A 153 15.93 -7.58 -23.84
N ALA A 154 16.34 -6.34 -24.08
CA ALA A 154 16.67 -5.87 -25.41
C ALA A 154 17.63 -6.90 -26.01
N SER A 155 17.13 -7.64 -27.00
CA SER A 155 17.89 -8.62 -27.76
C SER A 155 18.64 -7.92 -28.88
#